data_AF-A0A956PDD6-F1
#
_entry.id   AF-A0A956PDD6-F1
#
_cell.length_a   1.000
_cell.length_b   1.000
_cell.length_c   1.000
_cell.angle_alpha   90.00
_cell.angle_beta   90.00
_cell.angle_gamma   90.00
#
_symmetry.space_group_name_H-M   'P 1'
#
loop_
_entity.id
_entity.type
_entity.pdbx_description
1 polymer ?
#
loop_
_entity_poly.entity_id
_entity_poly.type
_entity_poly.pdbx_seq_one_letter_code
_entity_poly.pdbx_strand_id
1 'polypeptide(L)'
;MRLVRNSLELSASQLAAHATNGVVYVNALDSDLEIVDATTLIGGVSVTGVSASDEICIEVEDGALDIGSTILANNDIFLEADGDVILGASVIGGTSLPNVGITSVNGDIVDAGGNIDAVNLALSAGDDIGVDSTGAASPIDFDADSLAASAGGDINLNKMGGGNLSVLDHTVKSGTIVGITGGGDLDLDAGDGLIVIRSGGEIDGLEIAASQLAVSAAEGDVTINDIDSTDLEIVEATTLLGGAVDGVTAGGDINLATDGELTVTTNLEADGDICLDVDELDLRAGIESTGGNDIAVRSVGDILLGNGADRTLVSNGGTISLEAGGNIVNRNGDNLDIDADDGLVILTGGRFVGQNVAGAALQISASQLAASSSMNGDVAVEAIGPSDLEIVEATTLKGGVVVTGVEADNNVSLTVENGSLNIQEDILAGRDLILEANDDVTVAARVKTGRDEAIHITAVNGDIINGGGRIEGHDLGLSAAGDIGVDSSGAASPIVVDVTALAAEAGNDINLQAVGGVRISDIFGIDGVQGGATWTLPRTPESSSSRTPFG
;
A
#
# COMPACT_ATOMS: atom_id res chain seq x y z
N MET A 1 -4.39 -47.26 -13.12
CA MET A 1 -5.19 -48.48 -13.38
C MET A 1 -6.24 -48.54 -12.28
N ARG A 2 -7.38 -47.88 -12.49
CA ARG A 2 -8.45 -47.64 -11.50
C ARG A 2 -9.18 -48.96 -11.27
N LEU A 3 -9.06 -49.55 -10.08
CA LEU A 3 -9.97 -50.61 -9.67
C LEU A 3 -11.36 -49.99 -9.69
N VAL A 4 -12.23 -50.46 -10.57
CA VAL A 4 -13.68 -50.25 -10.44
C VAL A 4 -14.07 -51.03 -9.18
N ARG A 5 -14.01 -50.38 -8.01
CA ARG A 5 -14.59 -50.94 -6.79
C ARG A 5 -16.11 -50.83 -6.99
N ASN A 6 -16.84 -51.93 -6.81
CA ASN A 6 -18.29 -51.95 -7.02
C ASN A 6 -18.96 -51.01 -6.00
N SER A 7 -19.36 -49.82 -6.44
CA SER A 7 -20.20 -48.91 -5.67
C SER A 7 -21.52 -49.59 -5.33
N LEU A 8 -22.07 -49.32 -4.15
CA LEU A 8 -23.46 -49.65 -3.88
C LEU A 8 -24.33 -48.58 -4.55
N GLU A 9 -24.96 -48.94 -5.66
CA GLU A 9 -26.03 -48.14 -6.25
C GLU A 9 -27.29 -48.23 -5.37
N LEU A 10 -27.81 -47.06 -4.96
CA LEU A 10 -28.89 -46.93 -4.01
C LEU A 10 -29.95 -45.97 -4.55
N SER A 11 -31.23 -46.33 -4.34
CA SER A 11 -32.36 -45.41 -4.48
C SER A 11 -33.06 -45.40 -3.13
N ALA A 12 -32.58 -44.52 -2.25
CA ALA A 12 -33.10 -44.31 -0.91
C ALA A 12 -32.87 -42.84 -0.54
N SER A 13 -33.78 -42.29 0.26
CA SER A 13 -33.70 -40.91 0.73
C SER A 13 -32.87 -40.76 2.01
N GLN A 14 -32.49 -41.87 2.65
CA GLN A 14 -31.76 -41.87 3.92
C GLN A 14 -30.66 -42.93 3.92
N LEU A 15 -29.48 -42.58 4.43
CA LEU A 15 -28.33 -43.47 4.57
C LEU A 15 -27.77 -43.44 5.99
N ALA A 16 -27.56 -44.64 6.52
CA ALA A 16 -26.67 -44.88 7.66
C ALA A 16 -25.81 -46.10 7.30
N ALA A 17 -24.48 -45.97 7.35
CA ALA A 17 -23.57 -47.02 6.93
C ALA A 17 -22.38 -47.16 7.86
N HIS A 18 -21.93 -48.40 8.07
CA HIS A 18 -20.78 -48.68 8.92
C HIS A 18 -19.91 -49.78 8.30
N ALA A 19 -18.62 -49.47 8.10
CA ALA A 19 -17.61 -50.41 7.64
C ALA A 19 -16.48 -50.53 8.66
N THR A 20 -16.47 -51.61 9.44
CA THR A 20 -15.47 -51.82 10.51
C THR A 20 -14.08 -52.18 9.98
N ASN A 21 -13.99 -52.69 8.74
CA ASN A 21 -12.74 -53.06 8.06
C ASN A 21 -12.88 -52.79 6.56
N GLY A 22 -12.81 -51.53 6.15
CA GLY A 22 -12.81 -51.15 4.74
C GLY A 22 -13.46 -49.81 4.48
N VAL A 23 -14.04 -49.69 3.30
CA VAL A 23 -14.54 -48.45 2.73
C VAL A 23 -16.07 -48.43 2.62
N VAL A 24 -16.67 -47.25 2.58
CA VAL A 24 -18.08 -47.05 2.23
C VAL A 24 -18.15 -46.31 0.91
N TYR A 25 -18.53 -47.00 -0.17
CA TYR A 25 -18.74 -46.41 -1.50
C TYR A 25 -20.21 -46.52 -1.89
N VAL A 26 -20.90 -45.37 -1.95
CA VAL A 26 -22.32 -45.29 -2.28
C VAL A 26 -22.52 -44.36 -3.48
N ASN A 27 -23.38 -44.79 -4.39
CA ASN A 27 -23.88 -43.96 -5.48
C ASN A 27 -25.41 -43.88 -5.39
N ALA A 28 -25.97 -42.72 -5.08
CA ALA A 28 -27.40 -42.49 -4.97
C ALA A 28 -27.95 -41.95 -6.29
N LEU A 29 -28.93 -42.66 -6.86
CA LEU A 29 -29.28 -42.53 -8.28
C LEU A 29 -30.45 -41.59 -8.62
N ASP A 30 -31.29 -41.16 -7.66
CA ASP A 30 -32.62 -40.64 -8.06
C ASP A 30 -33.32 -39.69 -7.06
N SER A 31 -32.62 -39.18 -6.03
CA SER A 31 -33.17 -38.19 -5.10
C SER A 31 -32.11 -37.61 -4.16
N ASP A 32 -32.46 -36.52 -3.47
CA ASP A 32 -31.75 -36.05 -2.28
C ASP A 32 -31.46 -37.21 -1.31
N LEU A 33 -30.26 -37.19 -0.73
CA LEU A 33 -29.79 -38.18 0.23
C LEU A 33 -29.52 -37.52 1.58
N GLU A 34 -30.24 -37.96 2.61
CA GLU A 34 -30.01 -37.51 3.99
C GLU A 34 -29.16 -38.55 4.76
N ILE A 35 -28.06 -38.12 5.36
CA ILE A 35 -27.27 -38.93 6.29
C ILE A 35 -27.90 -38.86 7.68
N VAL A 36 -28.29 -40.02 8.21
CA VAL A 36 -29.08 -40.11 9.45
C VAL A 36 -28.50 -41.12 10.44
N ASP A 37 -28.95 -41.05 11.68
CA ASP A 37 -28.77 -42.13 12.65
C ASP A 37 -29.80 -43.23 12.43
N ALA A 38 -29.33 -44.48 12.41
CA ALA A 38 -30.19 -45.65 12.29
C ALA A 38 -29.91 -46.70 13.35
N THR A 39 -30.90 -47.54 13.63
CA THR A 39 -30.71 -48.78 14.40
C THR A 39 -30.92 -49.95 13.45
N THR A 40 -29.94 -50.87 13.39
CA THR A 40 -30.04 -52.03 12.52
C THR A 40 -31.22 -52.92 12.90
N LEU A 41 -32.00 -53.35 11.90
CA LEU A 41 -33.14 -54.26 12.11
C LEU A 41 -32.71 -55.60 12.73
N ILE A 42 -31.47 -56.03 12.47
CA ILE A 42 -30.91 -57.30 12.94
C ILE A 42 -29.73 -56.99 13.87
N GLY A 43 -29.94 -57.18 15.18
CA GLY A 43 -28.89 -57.03 16.20
C GLY A 43 -29.04 -55.78 17.08
N GLY A 44 -29.86 -54.80 16.69
CA GLY A 44 -30.14 -53.62 17.52
C GLY A 44 -28.91 -52.73 17.71
N VAL A 45 -27.97 -52.76 16.76
CA VAL A 45 -26.76 -51.94 16.79
C VAL A 45 -27.11 -50.57 16.20
N SER A 46 -26.80 -49.50 16.93
CA SER A 46 -26.90 -48.14 16.40
C SER A 46 -25.76 -47.87 15.42
N VAL A 47 -26.10 -47.34 14.25
CA VAL A 47 -25.17 -46.77 13.27
C VAL A 47 -25.44 -45.28 13.27
N THR A 48 -24.44 -44.50 13.70
CA THR A 48 -24.49 -43.04 13.71
C THR A 48 -23.89 -42.55 12.40
N GLY A 49 -24.71 -41.92 11.57
CA GLY A 49 -24.35 -41.42 10.24
C GLY A 49 -23.62 -42.44 9.35
N VAL A 50 -22.49 -42.02 8.77
CA VAL A 50 -21.63 -42.89 7.94
C VAL A 50 -20.25 -43.00 8.55
N SER A 51 -19.79 -44.22 8.81
CA SER A 51 -18.45 -44.45 9.35
C SER A 51 -17.69 -45.58 8.65
N ALA A 52 -16.40 -45.36 8.38
CA ALA A 52 -15.52 -46.34 7.77
C ALA A 52 -14.14 -46.36 8.44
N SER A 53 -13.52 -47.53 8.50
CA SER A 53 -12.16 -47.66 9.06
C SER A 53 -11.05 -47.19 8.10
N ASP A 54 -11.39 -46.85 6.86
CA ASP A 54 -10.47 -46.44 5.80
C ASP A 54 -11.06 -45.23 5.05
N GLU A 55 -11.64 -45.40 3.86
CA GLU A 55 -12.17 -44.32 3.02
C GLU A 55 -13.71 -44.28 2.97
N ILE A 56 -14.29 -43.09 2.81
CA ILE A 56 -15.71 -42.87 2.47
C ILE A 56 -15.79 -42.17 1.13
N CYS A 57 -16.66 -42.66 0.25
CA CYS A 57 -17.00 -42.01 -1.01
C CYS A 57 -18.52 -42.07 -1.22
N ILE A 58 -19.17 -40.92 -1.25
CA ILE A 58 -20.61 -40.78 -1.47
C ILE A 58 -20.82 -39.91 -2.70
N GLU A 59 -21.66 -40.39 -3.60
CA GLU A 59 -22.11 -39.67 -4.80
C GLU A 59 -23.64 -39.57 -4.76
N VAL A 60 -24.18 -38.39 -5.03
CA VAL A 60 -25.59 -38.17 -5.30
C VAL A 60 -25.69 -37.66 -6.73
N GLU A 61 -26.07 -38.53 -7.67
CA GLU A 61 -26.07 -38.24 -9.11
C GLU A 61 -27.10 -37.17 -9.50
N ASP A 62 -28.25 -37.14 -8.84
CA ASP A 62 -29.37 -36.23 -9.17
C ASP A 62 -30.03 -35.76 -7.85
N GLY A 63 -29.45 -34.73 -7.21
CA GLY A 63 -30.02 -34.11 -5.99
C GLY A 63 -28.98 -33.58 -5.01
N ALA A 64 -29.47 -33.17 -3.84
CA ALA A 64 -28.65 -32.65 -2.74
C ALA A 64 -28.20 -33.75 -1.77
N LEU A 65 -27.09 -33.52 -1.07
CA LEU A 65 -26.59 -34.33 0.03
C LEU A 65 -26.77 -33.58 1.35
N ASP A 66 -27.70 -34.04 2.20
CA ASP A 66 -27.95 -33.47 3.53
C ASP A 66 -27.23 -34.29 4.61
N ILE A 67 -26.28 -33.67 5.31
CA ILE A 67 -25.47 -34.32 6.33
C ILE A 67 -26.11 -34.06 7.71
N GLY A 68 -27.22 -34.73 7.99
CA GLY A 68 -27.94 -34.64 9.27
C GLY A 68 -27.28 -35.41 10.43
N SER A 69 -26.24 -36.20 10.16
CA SER A 69 -25.46 -36.93 11.16
C SER A 69 -24.00 -37.10 10.72
N THR A 70 -23.11 -37.31 11.69
CA THR A 70 -21.65 -37.31 11.51
C THR A 70 -21.18 -38.30 10.44
N ILE A 71 -20.25 -37.84 9.60
CA ILE A 71 -19.46 -38.69 8.69
C ILE A 71 -18.05 -38.81 9.26
N LEU A 72 -17.56 -40.05 9.43
CA LEU A 72 -16.27 -40.33 10.05
C LEU A 72 -15.47 -41.38 9.28
N ALA A 73 -14.29 -41.02 8.79
CA ALA A 73 -13.34 -41.95 8.17
C ALA A 73 -11.98 -41.85 8.87
N ASN A 74 -11.21 -42.95 8.88
CA ASN A 74 -9.82 -42.88 9.38
C ASN A 74 -8.83 -42.38 8.31
N ASN A 75 -9.23 -42.34 7.04
CA ASN A 75 -8.44 -41.86 5.93
C ASN A 75 -9.28 -40.82 5.14
N ASP A 76 -9.43 -40.97 3.83
CA ASP A 76 -10.09 -39.96 2.99
C ASP A 76 -11.62 -40.00 3.04
N ILE A 77 -12.24 -38.82 2.94
CA ILE A 77 -13.68 -38.65 2.72
C ILE A 77 -13.87 -37.88 1.41
N PHE A 78 -14.67 -38.43 0.51
CA PHE A 78 -15.07 -37.77 -0.72
C PHE A 78 -16.59 -37.73 -0.84
N LEU A 79 -17.16 -36.53 -0.79
CA LEU A 79 -18.58 -36.28 -0.91
C LEU A 79 -18.83 -35.52 -2.21
N GLU A 80 -19.77 -36.00 -3.02
CA GLU A 80 -20.14 -35.37 -4.28
C GLU A 80 -21.65 -35.40 -4.46
N ALA A 81 -22.24 -34.26 -4.79
CA ALA A 81 -23.65 -34.11 -5.13
C ALA A 81 -23.82 -33.22 -6.37
N ASP A 82 -24.81 -33.52 -7.21
CA ASP A 82 -25.14 -32.66 -8.36
C ASP A 82 -25.72 -31.31 -7.91
N GLY A 83 -26.58 -31.32 -6.89
CA GLY A 83 -27.07 -30.14 -6.19
C GLY A 83 -26.30 -29.83 -4.91
N ASP A 84 -26.95 -29.19 -3.94
CA ASP A 84 -26.29 -28.69 -2.73
C ASP A 84 -25.69 -29.81 -1.86
N VAL A 85 -24.59 -29.49 -1.17
CA VAL A 85 -24.11 -30.27 -0.02
C VAL A 85 -24.39 -29.47 1.25
N ILE A 86 -25.28 -29.96 2.11
CA ILE A 86 -25.73 -29.27 3.32
C ILE A 86 -25.02 -29.86 4.54
N LEU A 87 -24.19 -29.05 5.21
CA LEU A 87 -23.41 -29.43 6.38
C LEU A 87 -24.21 -29.23 7.67
N GLY A 88 -25.15 -30.12 7.96
CA GLY A 88 -25.94 -30.12 9.22
C GLY A 88 -25.23 -30.77 10.41
N ALA A 89 -24.16 -31.51 10.17
CA ALA A 89 -23.38 -32.25 11.17
C ALA A 89 -21.93 -32.42 10.72
N SER A 90 -21.07 -32.88 11.63
CA SER A 90 -19.63 -32.91 11.40
C SER A 90 -19.15 -33.89 10.33
N VAL A 91 -18.16 -33.48 9.54
CA VAL A 91 -17.39 -34.35 8.64
C VAL A 91 -15.96 -34.44 9.14
N ILE A 92 -15.54 -35.64 9.57
CA ILE A 92 -14.31 -35.84 10.35
C ILE A 92 -13.40 -36.85 9.64
N GLY A 93 -12.27 -36.37 9.12
CA GLY A 93 -11.16 -37.17 8.63
C GLY A 93 -10.32 -37.75 9.77
N GLY A 94 -9.52 -38.77 9.47
CA GLY A 94 -8.68 -39.43 10.48
C GLY A 94 -7.40 -38.67 10.84
N THR A 95 -6.53 -39.24 11.65
CA THR A 95 -5.31 -38.52 12.10
C THR A 95 -4.08 -38.74 11.22
N SER A 96 -4.20 -39.43 10.07
CA SER A 96 -3.08 -39.80 9.19
C SER A 96 -3.18 -39.16 7.81
N LEU A 97 -3.01 -37.83 7.74
CA LEU A 97 -3.10 -37.03 6.49
C LEU A 97 -4.40 -37.25 5.68
N PRO A 98 -5.60 -37.29 6.31
CA PRO A 98 -6.83 -37.45 5.54
C PRO A 98 -7.04 -36.26 4.59
N ASN A 99 -7.60 -36.55 3.43
CA ASN A 99 -8.21 -35.56 2.58
C ASN A 99 -9.72 -35.61 2.79
N VAL A 100 -10.32 -34.48 3.14
CA VAL A 100 -11.77 -34.30 3.05
C VAL A 100 -12.02 -33.50 1.79
N GLY A 101 -12.60 -34.15 0.79
CA GLY A 101 -13.03 -33.53 -0.47
C GLY A 101 -14.54 -33.46 -0.53
N ILE A 102 -15.11 -32.26 -0.64
CA ILE A 102 -16.55 -32.03 -0.81
C ILE A 102 -16.77 -31.33 -2.14
N THR A 103 -17.74 -31.81 -2.91
CA THR A 103 -18.09 -31.26 -4.22
C THR A 103 -19.60 -31.13 -4.34
N SER A 104 -20.08 -29.90 -4.53
CA SER A 104 -21.37 -29.62 -5.16
C SER A 104 -21.12 -29.21 -6.61
N VAL A 105 -21.71 -29.91 -7.57
CA VAL A 105 -21.37 -29.71 -9.00
C VAL A 105 -22.06 -28.49 -9.58
N ASN A 106 -23.36 -28.32 -9.31
CA ASN A 106 -24.20 -27.24 -9.84
C ASN A 106 -24.95 -26.46 -8.74
N GLY A 107 -24.53 -26.60 -7.48
CA GLY A 107 -25.16 -25.91 -6.35
C GLY A 107 -24.12 -25.46 -5.33
N ASP A 108 -24.61 -25.28 -4.10
CA ASP A 108 -23.86 -24.69 -3.00
C ASP A 108 -23.26 -25.75 -2.05
N ILE A 109 -22.21 -25.37 -1.33
CA ILE A 109 -21.87 -26.02 -0.05
C ILE A 109 -22.43 -25.14 1.08
N VAL A 110 -23.51 -25.60 1.70
CA VAL A 110 -24.34 -24.84 2.63
C VAL A 110 -23.93 -25.12 4.07
N ASP A 111 -23.73 -24.06 4.86
CA ASP A 111 -23.58 -24.15 6.31
C ASP A 111 -24.95 -24.34 6.99
N ALA A 112 -25.09 -25.46 7.71
CA ALA A 112 -26.25 -25.74 8.55
C ALA A 112 -25.85 -26.09 9.99
N GLY A 113 -24.67 -25.65 10.44
CA GLY A 113 -24.15 -25.80 11.79
C GLY A 113 -23.26 -27.03 12.04
N GLY A 114 -22.87 -27.74 10.98
CA GLY A 114 -21.84 -28.78 11.01
C GLY A 114 -20.44 -28.17 10.88
N ASN A 115 -19.42 -28.92 11.31
CA ASN A 115 -18.01 -28.52 11.17
C ASN A 115 -17.19 -29.57 10.41
N ILE A 116 -16.12 -29.14 9.75
CA ILE A 116 -15.19 -30.04 9.05
C ILE A 116 -13.89 -30.16 9.83
N ASP A 117 -13.47 -31.38 10.17
CA ASP A 117 -12.18 -31.64 10.82
C ASP A 117 -11.34 -32.51 9.87
N ALA A 118 -10.24 -31.94 9.37
CA ALA A 118 -9.39 -32.56 8.37
C ALA A 118 -7.93 -32.14 8.57
N VAL A 119 -6.99 -32.81 7.89
CA VAL A 119 -5.64 -32.25 7.73
C VAL A 119 -5.59 -31.44 6.44
N ASN A 120 -6.06 -32.05 5.34
CA ASN A 120 -6.20 -31.40 4.04
C ASN A 120 -7.68 -31.28 3.69
N LEU A 121 -8.17 -30.06 3.47
CA LEU A 121 -9.54 -29.79 3.09
C LEU A 121 -9.63 -29.31 1.64
N ALA A 122 -10.51 -29.93 0.86
CA ALA A 122 -10.81 -29.54 -0.51
C ALA A 122 -12.31 -29.31 -0.68
N LEU A 123 -12.73 -28.11 -1.07
CA LEU A 123 -14.14 -27.74 -1.26
C LEU A 123 -14.37 -27.27 -2.69
N SER A 124 -15.35 -27.82 -3.41
CA SER A 124 -15.73 -27.37 -4.75
C SER A 124 -17.23 -27.14 -4.81
N ALA A 125 -17.68 -25.96 -5.24
CA ALA A 125 -19.09 -25.65 -5.51
C ALA A 125 -19.25 -25.18 -6.95
N GLY A 126 -20.41 -25.48 -7.54
CA GLY A 126 -20.82 -24.92 -8.82
C GLY A 126 -21.24 -23.46 -8.68
N ASP A 127 -21.89 -23.15 -7.55
CA ASP A 127 -22.30 -21.82 -7.12
C ASP A 127 -21.45 -21.41 -5.90
N ASP A 128 -22.01 -21.29 -4.69
CA ASP A 128 -21.34 -20.71 -3.52
C ASP A 128 -20.79 -21.75 -2.52
N ILE A 129 -19.76 -21.38 -1.75
CA ILE A 129 -19.28 -22.11 -0.55
C ILE A 129 -19.55 -21.25 0.68
N GLY A 130 -20.21 -21.82 1.69
CA GLY A 130 -20.47 -21.15 2.95
C GLY A 130 -21.62 -20.15 2.89
N VAL A 131 -22.80 -20.64 2.53
CA VAL A 131 -24.04 -19.87 2.59
C VAL A 131 -25.05 -20.53 3.52
N ASP A 132 -25.99 -19.77 4.07
CA ASP A 132 -27.12 -20.30 4.81
C ASP A 132 -28.22 -20.81 3.85
N SER A 133 -29.27 -21.43 4.41
CA SER A 133 -30.43 -21.92 3.63
C SER A 133 -31.22 -20.85 2.85
N THR A 134 -30.86 -19.57 2.98
CA THR A 134 -31.44 -18.45 2.23
C THR A 134 -30.49 -17.88 1.16
N GLY A 135 -29.28 -18.41 1.05
CA GLY A 135 -28.23 -17.94 0.14
C GLY A 135 -27.48 -16.72 0.67
N ALA A 136 -27.57 -16.41 1.97
CA ALA A 136 -26.76 -15.36 2.60
C ALA A 136 -25.44 -15.97 3.10
N ALA A 137 -24.36 -15.18 3.10
CA ALA A 137 -23.07 -15.61 3.64
C ALA A 137 -23.21 -16.20 5.06
N SER A 138 -22.72 -17.42 5.24
CA SER A 138 -22.67 -18.16 6.51
C SER A 138 -21.43 -19.04 6.49
N PRO A 139 -20.31 -18.57 7.10
CA PRO A 139 -19.04 -19.24 6.99
C PRO A 139 -19.08 -20.70 7.47
N ILE A 140 -18.50 -21.61 6.69
CA ILE A 140 -18.34 -23.01 7.14
C ILE A 140 -17.20 -23.07 8.15
N ASP A 141 -17.53 -23.56 9.35
CA ASP A 141 -16.57 -23.85 10.38
C ASP A 141 -15.70 -25.07 10.00
N PHE A 142 -14.39 -24.89 9.92
CA PHE A 142 -13.44 -25.97 9.65
C PHE A 142 -12.22 -25.94 10.55
N ASP A 143 -11.59 -27.09 10.76
CA ASP A 143 -10.26 -27.21 11.32
C ASP A 143 -9.41 -28.04 10.38
N ALA A 144 -8.50 -27.36 9.66
CA ALA A 144 -7.55 -28.00 8.76
C ALA A 144 -6.19 -27.29 8.78
N ASP A 145 -5.13 -28.05 8.49
CA ASP A 145 -3.78 -27.51 8.32
C ASP A 145 -3.61 -26.90 6.92
N SER A 146 -4.33 -27.43 5.92
CA SER A 146 -4.32 -26.91 4.57
C SER A 146 -5.66 -26.96 3.85
N LEU A 147 -5.85 -26.01 2.94
CA LEU A 147 -7.11 -25.76 2.25
C LEU A 147 -6.90 -25.58 0.73
N ALA A 148 -7.82 -26.16 -0.04
CA ALA A 148 -8.09 -25.83 -1.43
C ALA A 148 -9.61 -25.58 -1.57
N ALA A 149 -10.02 -24.49 -2.19
CA ALA A 149 -11.44 -24.19 -2.36
C ALA A 149 -11.73 -23.65 -3.77
N SER A 150 -12.84 -24.04 -4.38
CA SER A 150 -13.26 -23.48 -5.65
C SER A 150 -14.77 -23.32 -5.73
N ALA A 151 -15.24 -22.14 -6.08
CA ALA A 151 -16.66 -21.82 -6.20
C ALA A 151 -16.92 -21.09 -7.52
N GLY A 152 -18.12 -21.24 -8.09
CA GLY A 152 -18.58 -20.40 -9.19
C GLY A 152 -19.03 -19.01 -8.72
N GLY A 153 -19.39 -18.88 -7.45
CA GLY A 153 -19.68 -17.64 -6.75
C GLY A 153 -18.76 -17.44 -5.54
N ASP A 154 -19.34 -17.13 -4.39
CA ASP A 154 -18.66 -16.68 -3.17
C ASP A 154 -18.03 -17.86 -2.39
N ILE A 155 -17.00 -17.58 -1.58
CA ILE A 155 -16.38 -18.54 -0.65
C ILE A 155 -16.32 -17.91 0.74
N ASN A 156 -17.06 -18.48 1.70
CA ASN A 156 -17.11 -18.03 3.09
C ASN A 156 -16.67 -19.17 4.03
N LEU A 157 -15.52 -19.02 4.67
CA LEU A 157 -14.91 -20.08 5.48
C LEU A 157 -14.34 -19.54 6.79
N ASN A 158 -14.53 -20.27 7.89
CA ASN A 158 -14.05 -19.90 9.22
C ASN A 158 -13.21 -21.02 9.85
N LYS A 159 -11.92 -20.76 10.12
CA LYS A 159 -11.05 -21.73 10.77
C LYS A 159 -11.22 -21.69 12.29
N MET A 160 -11.67 -22.80 12.85
CA MET A 160 -11.97 -22.95 14.29
C MET A 160 -10.79 -23.44 15.14
N GLY A 161 -9.70 -23.88 14.52
CA GLY A 161 -8.51 -24.40 15.19
C GLY A 161 -7.35 -23.39 15.22
N GLY A 162 -6.49 -23.47 16.23
CA GLY A 162 -5.28 -22.64 16.29
C GLY A 162 -4.18 -23.15 15.35
N GLY A 163 -3.29 -22.25 14.91
CA GLY A 163 -2.18 -22.58 14.01
C GLY A 163 -2.37 -22.04 12.60
N ASN A 164 -1.37 -22.21 11.75
CA ASN A 164 -1.35 -21.61 10.41
C ASN A 164 -2.24 -22.40 9.45
N LEU A 165 -2.89 -21.69 8.53
CA LEU A 165 -3.60 -22.29 7.40
C LEU A 165 -2.74 -22.19 6.13
N SER A 166 -2.44 -23.34 5.52
CA SER A 166 -1.70 -23.37 4.25
C SER A 166 -2.64 -23.58 3.06
N VAL A 167 -2.68 -22.63 2.11
CA VAL A 167 -3.43 -22.84 0.87
C VAL A 167 -2.60 -23.69 -0.10
N LEU A 168 -3.08 -24.90 -0.43
CA LEU A 168 -2.36 -25.92 -1.22
C LEU A 168 -3.28 -26.62 -2.22
N ASP A 169 -2.70 -27.35 -3.17
CA ASP A 169 -3.47 -28.18 -4.10
C ASP A 169 -3.99 -29.42 -3.40
N HIS A 170 -5.30 -29.66 -3.49
CA HIS A 170 -5.93 -30.85 -2.93
C HIS A 170 -6.86 -31.55 -3.92
N THR A 171 -6.92 -32.87 -3.83
CA THR A 171 -7.79 -33.67 -4.67
C THR A 171 -9.20 -33.72 -4.11
N VAL A 172 -10.18 -33.45 -4.98
CA VAL A 172 -11.58 -33.86 -4.81
C VAL A 172 -11.85 -35.07 -5.69
N LYS A 173 -13.06 -35.62 -5.60
CA LYS A 173 -13.42 -36.80 -6.40
C LYS A 173 -13.37 -36.54 -7.91
N SER A 174 -13.79 -35.35 -8.32
CA SER A 174 -13.89 -34.91 -9.72
C SER A 174 -12.55 -34.40 -10.30
N GLY A 175 -11.52 -34.17 -9.48
CA GLY A 175 -10.25 -33.62 -9.95
C GLY A 175 -9.32 -33.11 -8.84
N THR A 176 -8.47 -32.15 -9.18
CA THR A 176 -7.60 -31.43 -8.25
C THR A 176 -8.02 -29.98 -8.22
N ILE A 177 -8.24 -29.44 -7.04
CA ILE A 177 -8.39 -28.01 -6.79
C ILE A 177 -7.00 -27.46 -6.52
N VAL A 178 -6.67 -26.33 -7.14
CA VAL A 178 -5.36 -25.67 -7.03
C VAL A 178 -5.56 -24.38 -6.25
N GLY A 179 -5.11 -24.36 -5.00
CA GLY A 179 -5.30 -23.22 -4.09
C GLY A 179 -6.77 -22.86 -3.83
N ILE A 180 -7.07 -21.56 -3.76
CA ILE A 180 -8.43 -21.03 -3.63
C ILE A 180 -8.81 -20.29 -4.92
N THR A 181 -10.02 -20.52 -5.45
CA THR A 181 -10.53 -19.87 -6.69
C THR A 181 -12.04 -19.63 -6.57
N GLY A 182 -12.44 -18.39 -6.29
CA GLY A 182 -13.85 -17.96 -6.31
C GLY A 182 -14.23 -17.32 -7.65
N GLY A 183 -15.53 -17.32 -7.98
CA GLY A 183 -16.11 -16.49 -9.04
C GLY A 183 -16.79 -15.22 -8.50
N GLY A 184 -16.98 -15.16 -7.18
CA GLY A 184 -17.45 -14.01 -6.40
C GLY A 184 -16.49 -13.69 -5.25
N ASP A 185 -17.03 -13.21 -4.11
CA ASP A 185 -16.27 -12.70 -2.97
C ASP A 185 -15.55 -13.83 -2.19
N LEU A 186 -14.37 -13.54 -1.61
CA LEU A 186 -13.62 -14.48 -0.75
C LEU A 186 -13.52 -13.92 0.67
N ASP A 187 -14.30 -14.52 1.57
CA ASP A 187 -14.27 -14.29 3.02
C ASP A 187 -13.59 -15.49 3.71
N LEU A 188 -12.38 -15.26 4.25
CA LEU A 188 -11.60 -16.27 4.94
C LEU A 188 -11.11 -15.75 6.30
N ASP A 189 -11.77 -16.22 7.37
CA ASP A 189 -11.36 -15.98 8.75
C ASP A 189 -10.40 -17.11 9.21
N ALA A 190 -9.14 -16.75 9.49
CA ALA A 190 -8.16 -17.66 10.08
C ALA A 190 -7.92 -17.42 11.59
N GLY A 191 -8.73 -16.55 12.21
CA GLY A 191 -8.55 -16.03 13.56
C GLY A 191 -7.18 -15.35 13.73
N ASP A 192 -6.52 -15.62 14.86
CA ASP A 192 -5.20 -15.03 15.19
C ASP A 192 -4.03 -15.58 14.32
N GLY A 193 -4.30 -16.36 13.27
CA GLY A 193 -3.31 -17.06 12.45
C GLY A 193 -2.73 -16.25 11.28
N LEU A 194 -1.68 -16.79 10.64
CA LEU A 194 -1.13 -16.28 9.37
C LEU A 194 -1.88 -16.89 8.19
N ILE A 195 -2.38 -16.04 7.28
CA ILE A 195 -2.92 -16.46 5.98
C ILE A 195 -1.83 -16.28 4.91
N VAL A 196 -1.57 -17.34 4.15
CA VAL A 196 -0.70 -17.30 2.97
C VAL A 196 -1.49 -17.68 1.73
N ILE A 197 -1.73 -16.72 0.85
CA ILE A 197 -2.46 -16.93 -0.42
C ILE A 197 -1.49 -16.75 -1.59
N ARG A 198 -1.51 -17.73 -2.49
CA ARG A 198 -0.76 -17.71 -3.77
C ARG A 198 -1.74 -17.96 -4.90
N SER A 199 -1.87 -17.00 -5.80
CA SER A 199 -2.68 -17.15 -7.01
C SER A 199 -1.81 -17.10 -8.26
N GLY A 200 -2.18 -17.90 -9.27
CA GLY A 200 -1.64 -17.80 -10.63
C GLY A 200 -2.32 -16.71 -11.47
N GLY A 201 -3.28 -15.97 -10.89
CA GLY A 201 -4.01 -14.86 -11.51
C GLY A 201 -4.33 -13.76 -10.48
N GLU A 202 -5.35 -12.96 -10.77
CA GLU A 202 -5.85 -11.87 -9.91
C GLU A 202 -6.41 -12.38 -8.58
N ILE A 203 -6.20 -11.62 -7.50
CA ILE A 203 -6.84 -11.80 -6.19
C ILE A 203 -7.67 -10.54 -5.94
N ASP A 204 -8.96 -10.61 -6.26
CA ASP A 204 -9.92 -9.52 -6.01
C ASP A 204 -10.80 -9.85 -4.80
N GLY A 205 -11.15 -8.85 -4.01
CA GLY A 205 -12.12 -8.98 -2.91
C GLY A 205 -11.69 -9.81 -1.69
N LEU A 206 -10.39 -9.83 -1.35
CA LEU A 206 -9.93 -10.57 -0.16
C LEU A 206 -10.24 -9.78 1.12
N GLU A 207 -11.22 -10.26 1.88
CA GLU A 207 -11.55 -9.80 3.23
C GLU A 207 -10.78 -10.66 4.26
N ILE A 208 -10.02 -10.02 5.15
CA ILE A 208 -9.09 -10.71 6.05
C ILE A 208 -9.26 -10.21 7.48
N ALA A 209 -9.68 -11.10 8.38
CA ALA A 209 -9.66 -10.87 9.82
C ALA A 209 -8.42 -11.53 10.46
N ALA A 210 -7.21 -11.19 10.00
CA ALA A 210 -5.96 -11.77 10.49
C ALA A 210 -4.94 -10.69 10.87
N SER A 211 -4.21 -10.91 11.96
CA SER A 211 -3.18 -9.99 12.44
C SER A 211 -1.91 -9.93 11.56
N GLN A 212 -1.70 -10.93 10.70
CA GLN A 212 -0.52 -11.03 9.84
C GLN A 212 -0.86 -11.55 8.45
N LEU A 213 -0.27 -10.94 7.43
CA LEU A 213 -0.56 -11.26 6.03
C LEU A 213 0.71 -11.38 5.17
N ALA A 214 0.73 -12.41 4.32
CA ALA A 214 1.67 -12.52 3.20
C ALA A 214 0.93 -13.06 1.96
N VAL A 215 0.92 -12.29 0.87
CA VAL A 215 0.16 -12.60 -0.36
C VAL A 215 1.06 -12.44 -1.57
N SER A 216 0.93 -13.34 -2.55
CA SER A 216 1.63 -13.22 -3.82
C SER A 216 0.73 -13.59 -5.00
N ALA A 217 0.63 -12.68 -5.97
CA ALA A 217 -0.02 -12.89 -7.27
C ALA A 217 1.01 -12.69 -8.38
N ALA A 218 1.22 -13.70 -9.22
CA ALA A 218 2.32 -13.69 -10.21
C ALA A 218 2.03 -12.85 -11.47
N GLU A 219 0.77 -12.72 -11.87
CA GLU A 219 0.35 -12.08 -13.15
C GLU A 219 -0.86 -11.14 -13.00
N GLY A 220 -1.32 -10.86 -11.78
CA GLY A 220 -2.54 -10.10 -11.53
C GLY A 220 -2.46 -9.22 -10.29
N ASP A 221 -3.55 -8.47 -10.07
CA ASP A 221 -3.67 -7.50 -8.99
C ASP A 221 -3.88 -8.21 -7.64
N VAL A 222 -3.52 -7.50 -6.56
CA VAL A 222 -3.84 -7.88 -5.19
C VAL A 222 -4.69 -6.77 -4.57
N THR A 223 -5.97 -7.06 -4.35
CA THR A 223 -6.89 -6.19 -3.61
C THR A 223 -7.14 -6.78 -2.22
N ILE A 224 -6.80 -6.04 -1.17
CA ILE A 224 -6.99 -6.42 0.23
C ILE A 224 -7.86 -5.35 0.91
N ASN A 225 -8.94 -5.78 1.55
CA ASN A 225 -9.80 -4.93 2.36
C ASN A 225 -9.86 -5.46 3.79
N ASP A 226 -9.15 -4.80 4.70
CA ASP A 226 -9.22 -5.08 6.13
C ASP A 226 -10.27 -4.17 6.78
N ILE A 227 -11.41 -4.78 7.14
CA ILE A 227 -12.52 -4.10 7.79
C ILE A 227 -12.47 -4.20 9.31
N ASP A 228 -11.49 -4.94 9.87
CA ASP A 228 -11.31 -4.93 11.32
C ASP A 228 -10.61 -3.63 11.73
N SER A 229 -10.97 -3.17 12.91
CA SER A 229 -10.33 -2.05 13.60
C SER A 229 -8.97 -2.42 14.23
N THR A 230 -8.56 -3.68 14.12
CA THR A 230 -7.25 -4.16 14.60
C THR A 230 -6.17 -3.90 13.57
N ASP A 231 -4.93 -3.74 14.03
CA ASP A 231 -3.79 -3.44 13.15
C ASP A 231 -3.45 -4.62 12.23
N LEU A 232 -3.13 -4.33 10.96
CA LEU A 232 -2.63 -5.30 9.99
C LEU A 232 -1.10 -5.20 9.90
N GLU A 233 -0.41 -6.33 10.10
CA GLU A 233 1.05 -6.43 9.91
C GLU A 233 1.38 -7.23 8.65
N ILE A 234 2.05 -6.59 7.68
CA ILE A 234 2.62 -7.29 6.53
C ILE A 234 3.98 -7.86 6.94
N VAL A 235 4.14 -9.18 6.78
CA VAL A 235 5.29 -9.95 7.31
C VAL A 235 5.96 -10.83 6.26
N GLU A 236 7.19 -11.27 6.54
CA GLU A 236 7.85 -12.33 5.75
C GLU A 236 7.23 -13.68 6.10
N ALA A 237 6.70 -14.38 5.09
CA ALA A 237 6.30 -15.77 5.22
C ALA A 237 7.24 -16.67 4.43
N THR A 238 8.12 -17.39 5.14
CA THR A 238 8.92 -18.47 4.52
C THR A 238 8.04 -19.70 4.32
N THR A 239 7.59 -19.94 3.08
CA THR A 239 6.84 -21.16 2.76
C THR A 239 7.76 -22.38 2.74
N LEU A 240 7.26 -23.53 3.21
CA LEU A 240 8.07 -24.75 3.34
C LEU A 240 8.42 -25.44 2.00
N LEU A 241 7.84 -25.05 0.85
CA LEU A 241 8.04 -25.78 -0.41
C LEU A 241 8.05 -24.91 -1.69
N GLY A 242 8.44 -23.64 -1.63
CA GLY A 242 8.85 -22.90 -2.84
C GLY A 242 8.87 -21.40 -2.69
N GLY A 243 10.00 -20.84 -2.24
CA GLY A 243 10.24 -19.39 -2.17
C GLY A 243 9.68 -18.73 -0.90
N ALA A 244 10.41 -17.73 -0.41
CA ALA A 244 9.88 -16.78 0.57
C ALA A 244 8.83 -15.90 -0.11
N VAL A 245 7.73 -15.59 0.58
CA VAL A 245 6.87 -14.45 0.24
C VAL A 245 7.31 -13.34 1.19
N ASP A 246 8.01 -12.35 0.64
CA ASP A 246 8.57 -11.24 1.38
C ASP A 246 7.58 -10.07 1.36
N GLY A 247 6.54 -10.14 2.23
CA GLY A 247 5.45 -9.17 2.27
C GLY A 247 4.33 -9.42 1.26
N VAL A 248 3.94 -8.40 0.50
CA VAL A 248 2.89 -8.48 -0.53
C VAL A 248 3.50 -8.19 -1.89
N THR A 249 3.35 -9.11 -2.84
CA THR A 249 3.87 -8.96 -4.20
C THR A 249 2.78 -9.16 -5.25
N ALA A 250 2.64 -8.24 -6.20
CA ALA A 250 1.70 -8.36 -7.32
C ALA A 250 2.40 -8.18 -8.68
N GLY A 251 2.03 -8.99 -9.66
CA GLY A 251 2.40 -8.77 -11.07
C GLY A 251 1.55 -7.70 -11.77
N GLY A 252 0.48 -7.23 -11.12
CA GLY A 252 -0.32 -6.07 -11.51
C GLY A 252 -0.29 -5.00 -10.42
N ASP A 253 -1.45 -4.44 -10.10
CA ASP A 253 -1.59 -3.39 -9.08
C ASP A 253 -1.70 -3.99 -7.66
N ILE A 254 -1.37 -3.17 -6.66
CA ILE A 254 -1.67 -3.44 -5.25
C ILE A 254 -2.64 -2.38 -4.75
N ASN A 255 -3.81 -2.80 -4.26
CA ASN A 255 -4.77 -1.95 -3.58
C ASN A 255 -4.99 -2.47 -2.15
N LEU A 256 -4.55 -1.72 -1.13
CA LEU A 256 -4.87 -2.03 0.26
C LEU A 256 -5.71 -0.91 0.88
N ALA A 257 -6.81 -1.32 1.52
CA ALA A 257 -7.58 -0.47 2.41
C ALA A 257 -7.61 -1.10 3.80
N THR A 258 -7.32 -0.32 4.84
CA THR A 258 -7.39 -0.76 6.24
C THR A 258 -8.13 0.28 7.08
N ASP A 259 -9.05 -0.18 7.94
CA ASP A 259 -9.70 0.70 8.93
C ASP A 259 -8.82 0.97 10.17
N GLY A 260 -7.70 0.23 10.32
CA GLY A 260 -6.68 0.39 11.36
C GLY A 260 -5.30 0.85 10.86
N GLU A 261 -4.30 0.79 11.75
CA GLU A 261 -2.89 1.05 11.41
C GLU A 261 -2.36 -0.06 10.49
N LEU A 262 -1.67 0.33 9.41
CA LEU A 262 -0.90 -0.59 8.57
C LEU A 262 0.58 -0.50 8.94
N THR A 263 1.14 -1.60 9.47
CA THR A 263 2.60 -1.73 9.65
C THR A 263 3.20 -2.59 8.55
N VAL A 264 4.15 -2.02 7.82
CA VAL A 264 4.89 -2.70 6.76
C VAL A 264 6.27 -3.07 7.27
N THR A 265 6.47 -4.35 7.63
CA THR A 265 7.77 -4.84 8.13
C THR A 265 8.64 -5.52 7.08
N THR A 266 8.04 -5.84 5.93
CA THR A 266 8.66 -6.40 4.72
C THR A 266 8.18 -5.66 3.48
N ASN A 267 8.82 -5.87 2.34
CA ASN A 267 8.53 -5.05 1.17
C ASN A 267 7.09 -5.22 0.64
N LEU A 268 6.53 -4.15 0.08
CA LEU A 268 5.38 -4.22 -0.84
C LEU A 268 5.91 -3.95 -2.25
N GLU A 269 5.76 -4.93 -3.15
CA GLU A 269 6.33 -4.85 -4.49
C GLU A 269 5.25 -5.11 -5.55
N ALA A 270 5.08 -4.19 -6.49
CA ALA A 270 4.12 -4.35 -7.59
C ALA A 270 4.75 -3.97 -8.92
N ASP A 271 4.44 -4.72 -9.98
CA ASP A 271 4.74 -4.24 -11.34
C ASP A 271 3.85 -3.05 -11.72
N GLY A 272 2.63 -2.98 -11.19
CA GLY A 272 1.63 -1.93 -11.42
C GLY A 272 1.66 -0.78 -10.40
N ASP A 273 0.52 -0.10 -10.28
CA ASP A 273 0.29 0.97 -9.30
C ASP A 273 0.21 0.38 -7.88
N ILE A 274 0.67 1.13 -6.88
CA ILE A 274 0.49 0.77 -5.46
C ILE A 274 -0.36 1.83 -4.78
N CYS A 275 -1.43 1.39 -4.16
CA CYS A 275 -2.51 2.23 -3.69
C CYS A 275 -2.90 1.84 -2.25
N LEU A 276 -2.58 2.70 -1.28
CA LEU A 276 -2.86 2.48 0.13
C LEU A 276 -3.87 3.50 0.66
N ASP A 277 -4.87 3.04 1.41
CA ASP A 277 -5.90 3.85 2.08
C ASP A 277 -6.09 3.36 3.52
N VAL A 278 -5.47 4.05 4.48
CA VAL A 278 -5.27 3.53 5.84
C VAL A 278 -5.58 4.58 6.92
N ASP A 279 -5.73 4.16 8.18
CA ASP A 279 -5.84 5.13 9.29
C ASP A 279 -4.47 5.74 9.64
N GLU A 280 -3.44 4.91 9.83
CA GLU A 280 -2.04 5.33 10.02
C GLU A 280 -1.10 4.39 9.26
N LEU A 281 0.02 4.90 8.75
CA LEU A 281 1.01 4.08 8.03
C LEU A 281 2.38 4.09 8.74
N ASP A 282 2.82 2.93 9.22
CA ASP A 282 4.17 2.70 9.76
C ASP A 282 5.02 1.88 8.77
N LEU A 283 5.81 2.55 7.93
CA LEU A 283 6.74 1.89 7.01
C LEU A 283 8.06 1.58 7.68
N ARG A 284 8.36 0.29 7.84
CA ARG A 284 9.65 -0.22 8.36
C ARG A 284 10.46 -0.95 7.29
N ALA A 285 9.84 -1.24 6.15
CA ALA A 285 10.44 -1.74 4.92
C ALA A 285 9.99 -0.91 3.72
N GLY A 286 10.46 -1.27 2.52
CA GLY A 286 10.23 -0.50 1.30
C GLY A 286 8.89 -0.77 0.64
N ILE A 287 8.39 0.21 -0.10
CA ILE A 287 7.34 0.03 -1.12
C ILE A 287 7.97 0.35 -2.47
N GLU A 288 7.88 -0.59 -3.42
CA GLU A 288 8.47 -0.44 -4.75
C GLU A 288 7.47 -0.77 -5.86
N SER A 289 7.21 0.19 -6.75
CA SER A 289 6.63 -0.10 -8.07
C SER A 289 7.77 -0.43 -9.03
N THR A 290 7.95 -1.71 -9.34
CA THR A 290 9.04 -2.24 -10.17
C THR A 290 8.83 -1.94 -11.65
N GLY A 291 7.59 -1.70 -12.09
CA GLY A 291 7.25 -1.38 -13.47
C GLY A 291 7.33 0.10 -13.83
N GLY A 292 7.60 0.99 -12.88
CA GLY A 292 7.67 2.44 -13.13
C GLY A 292 6.34 3.18 -12.98
N ASN A 293 5.38 2.59 -12.26
CA ASN A 293 4.02 3.10 -12.12
C ASN A 293 3.86 3.94 -10.83
N ASP A 294 2.65 4.41 -10.55
CA ASP A 294 2.41 5.37 -9.49
C ASP A 294 2.33 4.70 -8.10
N ILE A 295 2.76 5.42 -7.07
CA ILE A 295 2.53 5.05 -5.66
C ILE A 295 1.65 6.12 -5.03
N ALA A 296 0.48 5.73 -4.56
CA ALA A 296 -0.50 6.59 -3.92
C ALA A 296 -0.80 6.11 -2.50
N VAL A 297 -0.53 6.95 -1.51
CA VAL A 297 -0.83 6.67 -0.10
C VAL A 297 -1.76 7.74 0.45
N ARG A 298 -2.88 7.31 1.03
CA ARG A 298 -3.77 8.15 1.83
C ARG A 298 -3.88 7.60 3.24
N SER A 299 -3.55 8.42 4.22
CA SER A 299 -3.60 8.15 5.65
C SER A 299 -4.47 9.21 6.34
N VAL A 300 -5.37 8.80 7.23
CA VAL A 300 -6.13 9.74 8.07
C VAL A 300 -5.23 10.40 9.13
N GLY A 301 -4.27 9.65 9.63
CA GLY A 301 -3.27 10.02 10.62
C GLY A 301 -1.91 10.30 10.00
N ASP A 302 -0.87 9.76 10.62
CA ASP A 302 0.51 9.99 10.21
C ASP A 302 0.94 9.00 9.10
N ILE A 303 1.98 9.39 8.36
CA ILE A 303 2.77 8.53 7.48
C ILE A 303 4.20 8.56 7.99
N LEU A 304 4.67 7.43 8.51
CA LEU A 304 5.99 7.29 9.11
C LEU A 304 6.92 6.52 8.15
N LEU A 305 7.91 7.21 7.58
CA LEU A 305 8.78 6.66 6.53
C LEU A 305 10.07 6.08 7.12
N GLY A 306 10.24 4.77 6.96
CA GLY A 306 11.48 4.05 7.23
C GLY A 306 11.77 3.75 8.71
N ASN A 307 12.82 2.96 8.93
CA ASN A 307 13.43 2.71 10.24
C ASN A 307 14.97 2.78 10.20
N GLY A 308 15.55 3.35 9.13
CA GLY A 308 16.99 3.43 8.86
C GLY A 308 17.50 2.57 7.68
N ALA A 309 16.62 2.11 6.79
CA ALA A 309 16.97 1.41 5.55
C ALA A 309 16.91 2.36 4.32
N ASP A 310 17.90 2.33 3.44
CA ASP A 310 17.95 3.21 2.25
C ASP A 310 16.74 3.00 1.31
N ARG A 311 16.08 4.10 0.90
CA ARG A 311 14.91 4.15 -0.01
C ARG A 311 13.66 3.47 0.51
N THR A 312 12.76 4.26 1.10
CA THR A 312 11.49 3.76 1.66
C THR A 312 10.41 3.61 0.59
N LEU A 313 10.31 4.56 -0.34
CA LEU A 313 9.33 4.54 -1.43
C LEU A 313 10.05 4.67 -2.78
N VAL A 314 9.80 3.76 -3.73
CA VAL A 314 10.47 3.75 -5.03
C VAL A 314 9.46 3.54 -6.17
N SER A 315 9.29 4.52 -7.06
CA SER A 315 8.37 4.40 -8.21
C SER A 315 9.09 4.23 -9.56
N ASN A 316 10.43 4.30 -9.60
CA ASN A 316 11.24 4.14 -10.82
C ASN A 316 10.80 5.05 -12.01
N GLY A 317 10.36 6.28 -11.72
CA GLY A 317 9.92 7.27 -12.72
C GLY A 317 8.43 7.63 -12.68
N GLY A 318 7.61 6.88 -11.94
CA GLY A 318 6.21 7.19 -11.69
C GLY A 318 6.00 8.34 -10.69
N THR A 319 4.75 8.67 -10.42
CA THR A 319 4.36 9.67 -9.41
C THR A 319 4.30 9.03 -8.02
N ILE A 320 4.89 9.67 -7.01
CA ILE A 320 4.69 9.31 -5.60
C ILE A 320 3.83 10.38 -4.94
N SER A 321 2.62 10.01 -4.52
CA SER A 321 1.63 10.89 -3.90
C SER A 321 1.33 10.45 -2.47
N LEU A 322 1.68 11.28 -1.49
CA LEU A 322 1.44 11.04 -0.07
C LEU A 322 0.43 12.05 0.49
N GLU A 323 -0.66 11.54 1.08
CA GLU A 323 -1.69 12.32 1.74
C GLU A 323 -1.84 11.86 3.19
N ALA A 324 -1.41 12.70 4.14
CA ALA A 324 -1.56 12.44 5.56
C ALA A 324 -2.48 13.49 6.19
N GLY A 325 -3.53 13.06 6.90
CA GLY A 325 -4.31 13.97 7.76
C GLY A 325 -3.53 14.45 8.99
N GLY A 326 -2.47 13.74 9.36
CA GLY A 326 -1.48 14.08 10.38
C GLY A 326 -0.14 14.57 9.78
N ASN A 327 0.94 13.85 10.03
CA ASN A 327 2.31 14.22 9.66
C ASN A 327 2.88 13.27 8.60
N ILE A 328 3.72 13.77 7.69
CA ILE A 328 4.65 12.96 6.89
C ILE A 328 6.03 13.05 7.53
N VAL A 329 6.50 11.95 8.07
CA VAL A 329 7.60 11.90 9.02
C VAL A 329 8.75 11.07 8.46
N ASN A 330 9.90 11.70 8.25
CA ASN A 330 11.16 10.99 8.00
C ASN A 330 11.63 10.34 9.32
N ARG A 331 11.78 9.01 9.33
CA ARG A 331 12.48 8.24 10.37
C ARG A 331 13.71 7.50 9.81
N ASN A 332 14.02 7.70 8.53
CA ASN A 332 15.15 7.09 7.84
C ASN A 332 16.49 7.80 8.10
N GLY A 333 16.45 9.00 8.69
CA GLY A 333 17.65 9.79 8.96
C GLY A 333 18.12 10.51 7.70
N ASP A 334 19.42 10.46 7.42
CA ASP A 334 20.05 11.09 6.24
C ASP A 334 20.03 10.19 4.99
N ASN A 335 19.15 9.18 4.99
CA ASN A 335 18.99 8.23 3.89
C ASN A 335 17.79 8.61 3.03
N LEU A 336 17.93 8.45 1.70
CA LEU A 336 16.88 8.75 0.73
C LEU A 336 15.54 8.14 1.17
N ASP A 337 14.52 8.97 1.33
CA ASP A 337 13.19 8.53 1.76
C ASP A 337 12.35 8.12 0.53
N ILE A 338 12.27 9.02 -0.45
CA ILE A 338 11.38 8.91 -1.61
C ILE A 338 12.17 8.99 -2.92
N ASP A 339 12.10 7.95 -3.74
CA ASP A 339 12.80 7.85 -5.02
C ASP A 339 11.81 7.70 -6.17
N ALA A 340 11.50 8.82 -6.81
CA ALA A 340 10.69 8.88 -8.03
C ALA A 340 11.54 8.98 -9.29
N ASP A 341 12.87 8.88 -9.22
CA ASP A 341 13.80 9.18 -10.32
C ASP A 341 13.51 10.55 -10.99
N ASP A 342 13.14 10.55 -12.28
CA ASP A 342 12.75 11.74 -13.04
C ASP A 342 11.25 12.09 -12.88
N GLY A 343 10.55 11.40 -11.99
CA GLY A 343 9.13 11.50 -11.74
C GLY A 343 8.73 12.69 -10.87
N LEU A 344 7.50 12.61 -10.37
CA LEU A 344 6.83 13.65 -9.59
C LEU A 344 6.60 13.17 -8.16
N VAL A 345 6.89 14.04 -7.20
CA VAL A 345 6.53 13.84 -5.79
C VAL A 345 5.45 14.85 -5.38
N ILE A 346 4.35 14.34 -4.83
CA ILE A 346 3.23 15.14 -4.31
C ILE A 346 3.08 14.84 -2.82
N LEU A 347 3.16 15.87 -1.98
CA LEU A 347 3.11 15.72 -0.52
C LEU A 347 2.00 16.59 0.05
N THR A 348 1.09 16.01 0.83
CA THR A 348 0.12 16.76 1.62
C THR A 348 0.16 16.26 3.05
N GLY A 349 0.61 17.13 3.96
CA GLY A 349 0.63 16.84 5.39
C GLY A 349 -0.38 17.71 6.13
N GLY A 350 -1.18 17.12 7.00
CA GLY A 350 -2.06 17.85 7.90
C GLY A 350 -1.28 18.87 8.73
N ARG A 351 -0.19 18.46 9.38
CA ARG A 351 0.62 19.34 10.23
C ARG A 351 2.10 19.41 9.88
N PHE A 352 2.75 18.40 9.32
CA PHE A 352 4.16 18.54 8.91
C PHE A 352 4.44 17.71 7.68
N VAL A 353 5.32 18.22 6.80
CA VAL A 353 5.96 17.46 5.74
C VAL A 353 7.47 17.51 5.97
N GLY A 354 8.07 16.35 6.21
CA GLY A 354 9.52 16.22 6.35
C GLY A 354 10.10 16.74 7.65
N GLN A 355 9.38 16.57 8.77
CA GLN A 355 9.96 16.78 10.10
C GLN A 355 9.65 15.61 11.04
N ASN A 356 10.68 15.14 11.75
CA ASN A 356 10.55 14.46 13.05
C ASN A 356 11.47 15.14 14.08
N VAL A 357 11.28 14.79 15.35
CA VAL A 357 11.90 15.17 16.64
C VAL A 357 13.45 15.33 16.64
N ALA A 358 14.15 15.07 15.53
CA ALA A 358 15.60 15.24 15.34
C ALA A 358 16.01 16.24 14.23
N GLY A 359 15.09 16.83 13.47
CA GLY A 359 15.38 17.95 12.55
C GLY A 359 15.98 17.60 11.17
N ALA A 360 15.78 16.38 10.67
CA ALA A 360 16.12 16.02 9.28
C ALA A 360 14.93 16.32 8.35
N ALA A 361 15.21 16.90 7.18
CA ALA A 361 14.25 17.12 6.11
C ALA A 361 13.83 15.79 5.46
N LEU A 362 12.73 15.78 4.71
CA LEU A 362 12.39 14.65 3.86
C LEU A 362 13.32 14.64 2.64
N GLN A 363 14.05 13.55 2.44
CA GLN A 363 14.94 13.41 1.30
C GLN A 363 14.21 12.82 0.09
N ILE A 364 14.32 13.49 -1.05
CA ILE A 364 13.67 13.06 -2.29
C ILE A 364 14.65 12.98 -3.46
N SER A 365 14.37 12.08 -4.39
CA SER A 365 14.95 12.00 -5.73
C SER A 365 13.79 12.10 -6.70
N ALA A 366 13.61 13.27 -7.30
CA ALA A 366 12.50 13.61 -8.19
C ALA A 366 12.90 14.79 -9.09
N SER A 367 12.31 14.88 -10.28
CA SER A 367 12.45 16.09 -11.11
C SER A 367 11.37 17.13 -10.82
N GLN A 368 10.26 16.73 -10.21
CA GLN A 368 9.14 17.62 -9.90
C GLN A 368 8.64 17.45 -8.46
N LEU A 369 8.26 18.57 -7.84
CA LEU A 369 7.70 18.61 -6.49
C LEU A 369 6.47 19.52 -6.42
N ALA A 370 5.42 19.02 -5.78
CA ALA A 370 4.34 19.81 -5.22
C ALA A 370 4.14 19.40 -3.75
N ALA A 371 4.16 20.35 -2.81
CA ALA A 371 4.07 20.03 -1.39
C ALA A 371 3.18 21.03 -0.64
N SER A 372 2.36 20.53 0.28
CA SER A 372 1.59 21.40 1.16
C SER A 372 1.56 20.89 2.58
N SER A 373 1.54 21.82 3.54
CA SER A 373 1.18 21.53 4.92
C SER A 373 0.21 22.56 5.50
N SER A 374 -0.65 22.11 6.41
CA SER A 374 -1.65 22.95 7.07
C SER A 374 -1.46 22.98 8.59
N MET A 375 -2.42 23.55 9.33
CA MET A 375 -2.47 23.54 10.80
C MET A 375 -1.24 24.13 11.51
N ASN A 376 -0.65 25.20 10.96
CA ASN A 376 0.65 25.76 11.39
C ASN A 376 1.83 24.80 11.14
N GLY A 377 1.78 24.10 10.02
CA GLY A 377 2.77 23.12 9.63
C GLY A 377 3.94 23.67 8.84
N ASP A 378 5.04 22.94 8.89
CA ASP A 378 6.23 23.19 8.08
C ASP A 378 6.26 22.27 6.85
N VAL A 379 6.93 22.71 5.79
CA VAL A 379 7.40 21.86 4.69
C VAL A 379 8.92 21.93 4.67
N ALA A 380 9.59 20.80 4.88
CA ALA A 380 11.04 20.69 4.82
C ALA A 380 11.45 19.53 3.91
N VAL A 381 12.02 19.85 2.75
CA VAL A 381 12.42 18.87 1.73
C VAL A 381 13.84 19.12 1.27
N GLU A 382 14.58 18.04 1.11
CA GLU A 382 15.93 18.00 0.55
C GLU A 382 15.91 17.13 -0.70
N ALA A 383 16.07 17.74 -1.88
CA ALA A 383 16.19 17.03 -3.14
C ALA A 383 17.65 16.66 -3.38
N ILE A 384 17.94 15.36 -3.36
CA ILE A 384 19.27 14.79 -3.53
C ILE A 384 19.46 14.07 -4.89
N GLY A 385 18.39 13.99 -5.68
CA GLY A 385 18.37 13.38 -7.00
C GLY A 385 19.39 14.00 -7.98
N PRO A 386 19.70 13.34 -9.11
CA PRO A 386 20.79 13.75 -10.00
C PRO A 386 20.47 14.97 -10.90
N SER A 387 19.27 15.54 -10.78
CA SER A 387 18.71 16.53 -11.70
C SER A 387 18.21 17.79 -10.99
N ASP A 388 17.86 18.78 -11.80
CA ASP A 388 17.17 19.98 -11.34
C ASP A 388 15.80 19.63 -10.75
N LEU A 389 15.37 20.40 -9.75
CA LEU A 389 14.03 20.28 -9.17
C LEU A 389 13.12 21.38 -9.73
N GLU A 390 11.97 20.99 -10.27
CA GLU A 390 10.92 21.90 -10.72
C GLU A 390 9.74 21.91 -9.76
N ILE A 391 9.31 23.11 -9.34
CA ILE A 391 8.13 23.30 -8.49
C ILE A 391 6.90 23.47 -9.39
N VAL A 392 5.93 22.57 -9.25
CA VAL A 392 4.80 22.42 -10.18
C VAL A 392 3.44 22.42 -9.47
N GLU A 393 2.36 22.47 -10.25
CA GLU A 393 1.01 22.15 -9.79
C GLU A 393 0.73 20.68 -10.08
N ALA A 394 0.25 19.96 -9.08
CA ALA A 394 -0.09 18.56 -9.20
C ALA A 394 -1.39 18.24 -8.46
N THR A 395 -1.98 17.08 -8.75
CA THR A 395 -3.16 16.58 -8.05
C THR A 395 -2.81 15.26 -7.40
N THR A 396 -3.08 15.14 -6.10
CA THR A 396 -2.85 13.90 -5.37
C THR A 396 -3.70 12.77 -5.93
N LEU A 397 -3.16 11.56 -5.94
CA LEU A 397 -3.73 10.45 -6.71
C LEU A 397 -4.98 9.83 -6.08
N LYS A 398 -5.12 9.82 -4.75
CA LYS A 398 -6.24 9.18 -4.05
C LYS A 398 -7.33 10.18 -3.64
N GLY A 399 -6.98 11.24 -2.95
CA GLY A 399 -7.91 12.28 -2.48
C GLY A 399 -8.28 13.31 -3.54
N GLY A 400 -7.55 13.38 -4.67
CA GLY A 400 -7.81 14.33 -5.74
C GLY A 400 -7.58 15.78 -5.30
N VAL A 401 -6.69 16.02 -4.33
CA VAL A 401 -6.37 17.35 -3.81
C VAL A 401 -5.37 18.02 -4.75
N VAL A 402 -5.70 19.22 -5.23
CA VAL A 402 -4.77 20.02 -6.02
C VAL A 402 -3.77 20.71 -5.09
N VAL A 403 -2.49 20.51 -5.36
CA VAL A 403 -1.35 21.14 -4.69
C VAL A 403 -0.63 22.03 -5.71
N THR A 404 -0.70 23.34 -5.52
CA THR A 404 -0.10 24.33 -6.42
C THR A 404 1.22 24.81 -5.83
N GLY A 405 2.33 24.25 -6.30
CA GLY A 405 3.68 24.61 -5.86
C GLY A 405 4.02 24.08 -4.47
N VAL A 406 4.58 24.94 -3.61
CA VAL A 406 4.95 24.59 -2.23
C VAL A 406 4.34 25.55 -1.23
N GLU A 407 3.47 25.06 -0.33
CA GLU A 407 2.76 25.90 0.65
C GLU A 407 2.87 25.36 2.09
N ALA A 408 3.15 26.23 3.05
CA ALA A 408 3.13 25.89 4.47
C ALA A 408 2.56 27.04 5.31
N ASP A 409 1.72 26.74 6.30
CA ASP A 409 1.22 27.73 7.27
C ASP A 409 2.35 28.30 8.17
N ASN A 410 3.47 27.58 8.30
CA ASN A 410 4.63 27.96 9.10
C ASN A 410 5.84 28.15 8.16
N ASN A 411 6.90 27.35 8.28
CA ASN A 411 8.12 27.54 7.49
C ASN A 411 8.16 26.65 6.24
N VAL A 412 8.83 27.14 5.20
CA VAL A 412 9.24 26.33 4.04
C VAL A 412 10.76 26.29 3.99
N SER A 413 11.34 25.09 3.90
CA SER A 413 12.75 24.88 3.63
C SER A 413 12.90 23.89 2.48
N LEU A 414 13.49 24.35 1.38
CA LEU A 414 13.81 23.53 0.22
C LEU A 414 15.30 23.62 -0.07
N THR A 415 15.97 22.46 -0.07
CA THR A 415 17.38 22.34 -0.45
C THR A 415 17.48 21.44 -1.67
N VAL A 416 18.18 21.87 -2.72
CA VAL A 416 18.50 21.06 -3.89
C VAL A 416 20.01 20.83 -3.90
N GLU A 417 20.44 19.63 -3.53
CA GLU A 417 21.87 19.31 -3.35
C GLU A 417 22.63 19.21 -4.67
N ASN A 418 21.99 18.68 -5.72
CA ASN A 418 22.66 18.31 -6.97
C ASN A 418 21.93 18.89 -8.19
N GLY A 419 21.77 20.21 -8.24
CA GLY A 419 21.22 20.89 -9.41
C GLY A 419 20.64 22.25 -9.11
N SER A 420 19.77 22.69 -10.01
CA SER A 420 19.05 23.97 -9.94
C SER A 420 17.66 23.81 -9.34
N LEU A 421 17.14 24.87 -8.75
CA LEU A 421 15.74 24.98 -8.33
C LEU A 421 14.96 25.86 -9.31
N ASN A 422 13.96 25.30 -9.98
CA ASN A 422 13.12 25.97 -10.96
C ASN A 422 11.71 26.20 -10.41
N ILE A 423 11.38 27.45 -10.06
CA ILE A 423 10.14 27.81 -9.39
C ILE A 423 9.08 28.23 -10.42
N GLN A 424 8.36 27.27 -11.00
CA GLN A 424 7.28 27.53 -11.97
C GLN A 424 5.92 27.81 -11.32
N GLU A 425 5.72 27.31 -10.11
CA GLU A 425 4.55 27.60 -9.28
C GLU A 425 4.93 28.29 -7.97
N ASP A 426 3.92 28.88 -7.32
CA ASP A 426 4.10 29.69 -6.13
C ASP A 426 4.75 28.89 -4.97
N ILE A 427 5.66 29.56 -4.23
CA ILE A 427 6.16 29.07 -2.93
C ILE A 427 5.69 30.03 -1.85
N LEU A 428 4.88 29.53 -0.93
CA LEU A 428 4.21 30.31 0.11
C LEU A 428 4.55 29.75 1.49
N ALA A 429 5.11 30.59 2.36
CA ALA A 429 5.31 30.28 3.76
C ALA A 429 4.54 31.27 4.64
N GLY A 430 3.89 30.81 5.70
CA GLY A 430 3.30 31.70 6.71
C GLY A 430 4.36 32.39 7.57
N ARG A 431 5.56 31.80 7.67
CA ARG A 431 6.72 32.32 8.40
C ARG A 431 7.97 32.39 7.52
N ASP A 432 9.07 31.77 7.93
CA ASP A 432 10.35 31.87 7.22
C ASP A 432 10.37 30.96 5.99
N LEU A 433 11.06 31.40 4.95
CA LEU A 433 11.21 30.68 3.69
C LEU A 433 12.69 30.62 3.33
N ILE A 434 13.22 29.41 3.22
CA ILE A 434 14.61 29.13 2.88
C ILE A 434 14.63 28.29 1.61
N LEU A 435 15.27 28.81 0.56
CA LEU A 435 15.53 28.11 -0.68
C LEU A 435 17.04 28.04 -0.90
N GLU A 436 17.56 26.85 -1.09
CA GLU A 436 18.95 26.62 -1.41
C GLU A 436 19.05 25.68 -2.62
N ALA A 437 19.87 26.05 -3.60
CA ALA A 437 20.24 25.18 -4.69
C ALA A 437 21.75 25.21 -4.89
N ASN A 438 22.32 24.06 -5.27
CA ASN A 438 23.75 23.98 -5.56
C ASN A 438 24.13 24.79 -6.79
N ASP A 439 23.30 24.76 -7.83
CA ASP A 439 23.50 25.49 -9.08
C ASP A 439 22.63 26.76 -9.07
N ASP A 440 21.67 26.89 -9.98
CA ASP A 440 20.87 28.10 -10.15
C ASP A 440 19.56 28.06 -9.34
N VAL A 441 19.03 29.23 -9.01
CA VAL A 441 17.63 29.38 -8.57
C VAL A 441 16.87 30.25 -9.57
N THR A 442 15.94 29.66 -10.32
CA THR A 442 15.08 30.36 -11.27
C THR A 442 13.75 30.74 -10.63
N VAL A 443 13.48 32.05 -10.54
CA VAL A 443 12.22 32.58 -9.98
C VAL A 443 11.24 32.93 -11.12
N ALA A 444 10.38 31.99 -11.51
CA ALA A 444 9.36 32.20 -12.54
C ALA A 444 7.95 32.50 -11.98
N ALA A 445 7.68 32.10 -10.73
CA ALA A 445 6.44 32.37 -10.01
C ALA A 445 6.63 33.23 -8.75
N ARG A 446 5.62 33.28 -7.88
CA ARG A 446 5.66 34.10 -6.66
C ARG A 446 6.33 33.34 -5.52
N VAL A 447 7.30 33.98 -4.88
CA VAL A 447 7.93 33.51 -3.64
C VAL A 447 7.51 34.45 -2.52
N LYS A 448 6.82 33.95 -1.49
CA LYS A 448 6.20 34.81 -0.49
C LYS A 448 6.22 34.27 0.93
N THR A 449 6.44 35.19 1.88
CA THR A 449 6.29 34.93 3.32
C THR A 449 5.16 35.73 3.97
N GLY A 450 4.89 35.40 5.24
CA GLY A 450 4.04 36.17 6.13
C GLY A 450 4.58 37.58 6.42
N ARG A 451 3.75 38.37 7.12
CA ARG A 451 4.12 39.73 7.50
C ARG A 451 5.17 39.69 8.61
N ASP A 452 6.30 40.35 8.37
CA ASP A 452 7.45 40.46 9.29
C ASP A 452 8.37 39.23 9.34
N GLU A 453 8.35 38.39 8.30
CA GLU A 453 9.12 37.13 8.23
C GLU A 453 10.15 37.16 7.07
N ALA A 454 11.14 36.27 7.12
CA ALA A 454 12.33 36.34 6.26
C ALA A 454 12.28 35.37 5.07
N ILE A 455 12.79 35.84 3.94
CA ILE A 455 13.07 35.02 2.75
C ILE A 455 14.58 34.95 2.58
N HIS A 456 15.11 33.75 2.45
CA HIS A 456 16.50 33.48 2.11
C HIS A 456 16.55 32.64 0.83
N ILE A 457 17.24 33.14 -0.19
CA ILE A 457 17.47 32.41 -1.44
C ILE A 457 18.97 32.35 -1.69
N THR A 458 19.49 31.13 -1.84
CA THR A 458 20.90 30.84 -2.04
C THR A 458 21.11 30.01 -3.30
N ALA A 459 21.91 30.51 -4.22
CA ALA A 459 22.51 29.77 -5.33
C ALA A 459 24.00 29.57 -5.02
N VAL A 460 24.39 28.38 -4.57
CA VAL A 460 25.71 28.14 -3.95
C VAL A 460 26.84 28.28 -4.97
N ASN A 461 26.66 27.75 -6.18
CA ASN A 461 27.64 27.81 -7.27
C ASN A 461 27.08 28.46 -8.54
N GLY A 462 25.81 28.85 -8.55
CA GLY A 462 25.14 29.43 -9.70
C GLY A 462 24.59 30.84 -9.48
N ASP A 463 23.58 31.15 -10.27
CA ASP A 463 22.91 32.43 -10.38
C ASP A 463 21.52 32.39 -9.73
N ILE A 464 21.02 33.56 -9.32
CA ILE A 464 19.58 33.74 -9.07
C ILE A 464 18.98 34.39 -10.31
N ILE A 465 18.20 33.60 -11.06
CA ILE A 465 17.70 33.91 -12.40
C ILE A 465 16.27 34.48 -12.32
N ASN A 466 16.02 35.52 -13.10
CA ASN A 466 14.68 36.05 -13.31
C ASN A 466 13.92 35.24 -14.37
N GLY A 467 13.04 34.36 -13.91
CA GLY A 467 12.09 33.61 -14.76
C GLY A 467 10.80 34.38 -15.09
N GLY A 468 10.63 35.60 -14.57
CA GLY A 468 9.40 36.41 -14.71
C GLY A 468 8.53 36.49 -13.45
N GLY A 469 8.98 35.88 -12.35
CA GLY A 469 8.29 35.86 -11.07
C GLY A 469 8.47 37.11 -10.22
N ARG A 470 8.10 37.00 -8.93
CA ARG A 470 8.20 38.09 -7.94
C ARG A 470 8.47 37.54 -6.54
N ILE A 471 9.29 38.26 -5.77
CA ILE A 471 9.56 37.95 -4.37
C ILE A 471 8.84 38.97 -3.46
N GLU A 472 8.05 38.50 -2.49
CA GLU A 472 7.24 39.30 -1.58
C GLU A 472 7.50 38.92 -0.11
N GLY A 473 8.00 39.82 0.72
CA GLY A 473 8.29 39.50 2.13
C GLY A 473 8.59 40.72 2.98
N HIS A 474 8.99 40.51 4.24
CA HIS A 474 9.50 41.62 5.05
C HIS A 474 11.00 41.79 4.86
N ASP A 475 11.76 40.76 5.21
CA ASP A 475 13.22 40.73 5.05
C ASP A 475 13.60 39.76 3.92
N LEU A 476 14.48 40.21 3.03
CA LEU A 476 14.97 39.39 1.91
C LEU A 476 16.49 39.32 1.93
N GLY A 477 17.02 38.11 2.02
CA GLY A 477 18.42 37.77 1.80
C GLY A 477 18.59 37.02 0.48
N LEU A 478 19.43 37.53 -0.41
CA LEU A 478 19.84 36.86 -1.65
C LEU A 478 21.35 36.59 -1.62
N SER A 479 21.76 35.38 -1.97
CA SER A 479 23.16 35.00 -2.08
C SER A 479 23.39 34.18 -3.35
N ALA A 480 24.27 34.63 -4.24
CA ALA A 480 24.65 33.89 -5.43
C ALA A 480 26.17 33.87 -5.60
N ALA A 481 26.74 32.75 -6.02
CA ALA A 481 28.15 32.73 -6.42
C ALA A 481 28.40 33.43 -7.76
N GLY A 482 27.41 33.42 -8.66
CA GLY A 482 27.44 34.17 -9.91
C GLY A 482 26.69 35.49 -9.80
N ASP A 483 25.63 35.63 -10.60
CA ASP A 483 24.82 36.82 -10.77
C ASP A 483 23.49 36.73 -10.01
N ILE A 484 22.96 37.88 -9.61
CA ILE A 484 21.57 38.04 -9.14
C ILE A 484 20.82 38.88 -10.17
N GLY A 485 19.76 38.33 -10.75
CA GLY A 485 18.90 39.02 -11.72
C GLY A 485 19.45 39.02 -13.14
N VAL A 486 19.70 37.83 -13.67
CA VAL A 486 19.94 37.58 -15.09
C VAL A 486 18.79 36.79 -15.71
N ASP A 487 18.65 36.82 -17.03
CA ASP A 487 17.80 35.87 -17.75
C ASP A 487 18.53 34.54 -17.97
N SER A 488 17.83 33.55 -18.54
CA SER A 488 18.39 32.22 -18.83
C SER A 488 19.55 32.22 -19.85
N SER A 489 19.92 33.38 -20.42
CA SER A 489 21.07 33.55 -21.30
C SER A 489 22.22 34.30 -20.64
N GLY A 490 22.08 34.67 -19.36
CA GLY A 490 23.04 35.45 -18.59
C GLY A 490 22.96 36.97 -18.87
N ALA A 491 21.92 37.45 -19.56
CA ALA A 491 21.76 38.89 -19.78
C ALA A 491 21.03 39.54 -18.60
N ALA A 492 21.38 40.78 -18.27
CA ALA A 492 20.77 41.51 -17.16
C ALA A 492 19.24 41.57 -17.28
N SER A 493 18.54 41.00 -16.28
CA SER A 493 17.09 40.89 -16.21
C SER A 493 16.64 41.05 -14.76
N PRO A 494 16.22 42.26 -14.33
CA PRO A 494 16.00 42.52 -12.92
C PRO A 494 14.91 41.65 -12.28
N ILE A 495 15.21 41.04 -11.13
CA ILE A 495 14.20 40.34 -10.32
C ILE A 495 13.29 41.37 -9.64
N VAL A 496 11.98 41.15 -9.71
CA VAL A 496 10.99 42.02 -9.06
C VAL A 496 10.89 41.67 -7.59
N VAL A 497 11.15 42.65 -6.72
CA VAL A 497 11.09 42.50 -5.26
C VAL A 497 10.12 43.50 -4.62
N ASP A 498 9.34 43.04 -3.67
CA ASP A 498 8.46 43.84 -2.82
C ASP A 498 8.68 43.49 -1.35
N VAL A 499 9.68 44.19 -0.78
CA VAL A 499 10.23 43.87 0.54
C VAL A 499 10.45 45.12 1.36
N THR A 500 10.52 44.97 2.67
CA THR A 500 10.83 46.08 3.59
C THR A 500 12.33 46.23 3.79
N ALA A 501 13.06 45.12 3.96
CA ALA A 501 14.51 45.09 4.03
C ALA A 501 15.11 44.16 2.98
N LEU A 502 16.29 44.53 2.49
CA LEU A 502 17.03 43.77 1.48
C LEU A 502 18.51 43.69 1.85
N ALA A 503 19.03 42.47 1.82
CA ALA A 503 20.44 42.13 1.76
C ALA A 503 20.72 41.27 0.52
N ALA A 504 21.76 41.58 -0.23
CA ALA A 504 22.14 40.81 -1.41
C ALA A 504 23.67 40.73 -1.57
N GLU A 505 24.15 39.53 -1.89
CA GLU A 505 25.54 39.25 -2.21
C GLU A 505 25.62 38.41 -3.49
N ALA A 506 26.40 38.89 -4.47
CA ALA A 506 26.67 38.19 -5.71
C ALA A 506 28.19 38.16 -5.96
N GLY A 507 28.69 37.11 -6.62
CA GLY A 507 30.08 37.10 -7.09
C GLY A 507 30.32 38.06 -8.25
N ASN A 508 29.27 38.36 -9.03
CA ASN A 508 29.27 39.22 -10.19
C ASN A 508 28.28 40.40 -10.04
N ASP A 509 27.21 40.45 -10.82
CA ASP A 509 26.26 41.56 -10.90
C ASP A 509 25.00 41.33 -10.04
N ILE A 510 24.40 42.44 -9.59
CA ILE A 510 23.11 42.46 -8.89
C ILE A 510 22.13 43.38 -9.63
N ASN A 511 21.10 42.80 -10.20
CA ASN A 511 20.03 43.46 -10.95
C ASN A 511 18.68 43.21 -10.27
N LEU A 512 18.14 44.23 -9.60
CA LEU A 512 16.87 44.14 -8.85
C LEU A 512 15.93 45.30 -9.19
N GLN A 513 14.63 45.02 -9.20
CA GLN A 513 13.58 46.01 -9.37
C GLN A 513 12.66 46.03 -8.15
N ALA A 514 12.77 47.08 -7.33
CA ALA A 514 11.88 47.30 -6.19
C ALA A 514 10.53 47.92 -6.61
N VAL A 515 9.43 47.39 -6.09
CA VAL A 515 8.06 47.90 -6.34
C VAL A 515 7.55 48.84 -5.22
N GLY A 516 8.33 49.01 -4.14
CA GLY A 516 7.97 49.80 -2.96
C GLY A 516 9.14 50.53 -2.29
N GLY A 517 8.92 51.06 -1.08
CA GLY A 517 9.95 51.74 -0.28
C GLY A 517 10.84 50.75 0.46
N VAL A 518 11.90 50.27 -0.20
CA VAL A 518 12.86 49.29 0.35
C VAL A 518 13.90 49.97 1.24
N ARG A 519 14.19 49.40 2.40
CA ARG A 519 15.36 49.74 3.22
C ARG A 519 16.48 48.75 2.90
N ILE A 520 17.58 49.23 2.34
CA ILE A 520 18.75 48.38 2.09
C ILE A 520 19.60 48.35 3.37
N SER A 521 19.83 47.16 3.92
CA SER A 521 20.70 46.97 5.08
C SER A 521 22.16 46.80 4.67
N ASP A 522 22.46 45.93 3.69
CA ASP A 522 23.81 45.64 3.19
C ASP A 522 23.78 45.12 1.73
N ILE A 523 24.69 45.56 0.85
CA ILE A 523 24.87 45.03 -0.53
C ILE A 523 26.36 44.98 -0.87
N PHE A 524 26.83 43.85 -1.37
CA PHE A 524 28.20 43.64 -1.85
C PHE A 524 28.21 43.03 -3.26
N GLY A 525 29.00 43.60 -4.19
CA GLY A 525 29.12 43.15 -5.60
C GLY A 525 28.35 43.99 -6.64
N ILE A 526 28.66 45.28 -6.81
CA ILE A 526 27.91 46.17 -7.73
C ILE A 526 28.71 46.55 -8.98
N ASP A 527 28.13 46.28 -10.15
CA ASP A 527 28.33 47.06 -11.39
C ASP A 527 26.98 47.36 -12.14
N GLY A 528 25.94 47.85 -11.43
CA GLY A 528 24.80 48.53 -12.10
C GLY A 528 23.42 48.45 -11.44
N VAL A 529 23.06 49.39 -10.56
CA VAL A 529 21.68 49.54 -10.06
C VAL A 529 20.89 50.50 -10.95
N GLN A 530 19.83 50.02 -11.63
CA GLN A 530 18.92 50.86 -12.43
C GLN A 530 17.55 51.02 -11.73
N GLY A 531 17.33 52.14 -11.03
CA GLY A 531 16.00 52.47 -10.46
C GLY A 531 15.92 53.82 -9.72
N GLY A 532 14.93 54.64 -10.09
CA GLY A 532 14.75 56.05 -9.72
C GLY A 532 14.24 56.37 -8.31
N ALA A 533 14.66 55.63 -7.27
CA ALA A 533 14.43 56.01 -5.88
C ALA A 533 15.54 56.94 -5.38
N THR A 534 15.21 57.93 -4.55
CA THR A 534 16.20 58.87 -3.99
C THR A 534 16.95 58.18 -2.85
N TRP A 535 18.21 57.84 -3.08
CA TRP A 535 19.04 57.09 -2.13
C TRP A 535 19.64 58.00 -1.05
N THR A 536 19.43 57.65 0.23
CA THR A 536 20.14 58.29 1.35
C THR A 536 21.01 57.24 2.03
N LEU A 537 22.27 57.13 1.62
CA LEU A 537 23.26 56.29 2.28
C LEU A 537 23.64 56.89 3.65
N PRO A 538 23.68 56.12 4.76
CA PRO A 538 24.45 56.52 5.93
C PRO A 538 25.93 56.44 5.56
N ARG A 539 26.60 57.60 5.42
CA ARG A 539 28.05 57.65 5.28
C ARG A 539 28.72 57.02 6.51
N THR A 540 29.44 55.93 6.32
CA THR A 540 30.59 55.56 7.17
C THR A 540 31.90 55.91 6.44
N PRO A 541 32.97 56.28 7.17
CA PRO A 541 34.05 57.09 6.63
C PRO A 541 35.08 56.28 5.85
N GLU A 542 35.48 56.80 4.69
CA GLU A 542 36.59 56.31 3.89
C GLU A 542 37.86 56.13 4.74
N SER A 543 38.33 54.88 4.87
CA SER A 543 39.72 54.63 5.23
C SER A 543 40.58 54.74 3.97
N SER A 544 41.22 55.89 3.79
CA SER A 544 42.23 56.11 2.77
C SER A 544 43.45 55.20 3.03
N SER A 545 43.63 54.13 2.24
CA SER A 545 44.92 53.48 2.10
C SER A 545 45.56 53.90 0.77
N SER A 546 46.44 54.88 0.83
CA SER A 546 47.34 55.27 -0.25
C SER A 546 48.29 54.11 -0.58
N ARG A 547 48.16 53.52 -1.78
CA ARG A 547 49.25 52.74 -2.40
C ARG A 547 50.22 53.71 -3.07
N THR A 548 51.40 53.86 -2.50
CA THR A 548 52.58 54.38 -3.21
C THR A 548 53.30 53.23 -3.93
N PRO A 549 53.81 53.41 -5.16
CA PRO A 549 54.51 52.37 -5.90
C PRO A 549 56.02 52.41 -5.63
N PHE A 550 56.67 51.25 -5.51
CA PHE A 550 58.10 51.08 -5.75
C PHE A 550 58.44 49.62 -6.07
N GLY A 551 59.24 49.42 -7.13
CA GLY A 551 60.03 48.22 -7.40
C GLY A 551 59.61 47.42 -8.61
#